data_AF-A0A962I1M1-F1
#
_entry.id   AF-A0A962I1M1-F1
#
_cell.length_a   1.000
_cell.length_b   1.000
_cell.length_c   1.000
_cell.angle_alpha   90.00
_cell.angle_beta   90.00
_cell.angle_gamma   90.00
#
_symmetry.space_group_name_H-M   'P 1'
#
loop_
_entity.id
_entity.type
_entity.pdbx_description
1 polymer ?
#
loop_
_entity_poly.entity_id
_entity_poly.type
_entity_poly.pdbx_seq_one_letter_code
_entity_poly.pdbx_strand_id
1 'polypeptide(L)'
;GLVEGLFAAEQITSRGPTSTERQAATAVIDALVSLPISGGVRPLYARVDLLEGDEGQPLLLELELAEPSLFFAQAPEAADRLIEAVIARMPQRD
;
A
#
# COMPACT_ATOMS: atom_id res chain seq x y z
N GLY A 1 -8.90 -10.21 -23.28
CA GLY A 1 -8.50 -9.92 -24.68
C GLY A 1 -7.21 -9.14 -24.65
N LEU A 2 -6.37 -9.28 -25.67
CA LEU A 2 -5.16 -8.46 -25.82
C LEU A 2 -5.60 -7.00 -26.01
N VAL A 3 -5.11 -6.10 -25.17
CA VAL A 3 -5.33 -4.66 -25.34
C VAL A 3 -4.52 -4.18 -26.53
N GLU A 4 -5.17 -3.59 -27.53
CA GLU A 4 -4.50 -2.88 -28.63
C GLU A 4 -3.95 -1.55 -28.09
N GLY A 5 -2.70 -1.55 -27.65
CA GLY A 5 -1.99 -0.38 -27.12
C GLY A 5 -1.05 -0.73 -25.98
N LEU A 6 0.04 0.04 -25.81
CA LEU A 6 1.03 -0.18 -24.73
C LEU A 6 0.43 0.04 -23.32
N PHE A 7 -0.70 0.74 -23.23
CA PHE A 7 -1.39 1.05 -21.98
C PHE A 7 -2.84 0.54 -22.05
N ALA A 8 -3.21 -0.35 -21.14
CA ALA A 8 -4.60 -0.67 -20.87
C ALA A 8 -5.23 0.47 -20.06
N ALA A 9 -6.46 0.85 -20.37
CA ALA A 9 -7.21 1.76 -19.51
C ALA A 9 -7.51 1.06 -18.17
N GLU A 10 -6.91 1.53 -17.09
CA GLU A 10 -7.16 0.99 -15.76
C GLU A 10 -8.50 1.47 -15.20
N GLN A 11 -9.26 0.55 -14.59
CA GLN A 11 -10.48 0.87 -13.87
C GLN A 11 -10.22 0.76 -12.37
N ILE A 12 -9.86 1.88 -11.75
CA ILE A 12 -9.59 1.96 -10.31
C ILE A 12 -10.86 2.43 -9.59
N THR A 13 -11.42 1.56 -8.75
CA THR A 13 -12.63 1.80 -7.97
C THR A 13 -12.34 1.62 -6.49
N SER A 14 -13.10 2.30 -5.64
CA SER A 14 -12.97 2.15 -4.18
C SER A 14 -13.26 0.71 -3.75
N ARG A 15 -12.38 0.15 -2.90
CA ARG A 15 -12.51 -1.20 -2.34
C ARG A 15 -12.03 -1.20 -0.89
N GLY A 16 -12.76 -1.91 -0.04
CA GLY A 16 -12.30 -2.21 1.31
C GLY A 16 -11.61 -3.58 1.34
N PRO A 17 -10.42 -3.72 1.97
CA PRO A 17 -9.78 -5.02 2.09
C PRO A 17 -10.53 -5.88 3.11
N THR A 18 -10.61 -7.18 2.81
CA THR A 18 -11.00 -8.22 3.76
C THR A 18 -10.03 -8.28 4.95
N SER A 19 -10.41 -9.00 6.00
CA SER A 19 -9.52 -9.24 7.15
C SER A 19 -8.24 -9.98 6.74
N THR A 20 -8.36 -10.94 5.81
CA THR A 20 -7.23 -11.76 5.35
C THR A 20 -6.26 -10.94 4.51
N GLU A 21 -6.76 -10.10 3.58
CA GLU A 21 -5.92 -9.18 2.82
C GLU A 21 -5.20 -8.18 3.73
N ARG A 22 -5.90 -7.64 4.74
CA ARG A 22 -5.28 -6.73 5.72
C ARG A 22 -4.18 -7.43 6.53
N GLN A 23 -4.39 -8.68 6.92
CA GLN A 23 -3.39 -9.47 7.64
C GLN A 23 -2.17 -9.75 6.76
N ALA A 24 -2.39 -10.14 5.49
CA ALA A 24 -1.31 -10.35 4.53
C ALA A 24 -0.49 -9.07 4.31
N ALA A 25 -1.16 -7.94 4.11
CA ALA A 25 -0.49 -6.65 3.97
C ALA A 25 0.33 -6.27 5.21
N THR A 26 -0.19 -6.54 6.42
CA THR A 26 0.55 -6.31 7.66
C THR A 26 1.81 -7.19 7.73
N ALA A 27 1.69 -8.47 7.39
CA ALA A 27 2.81 -9.41 7.38
C ALA A 27 3.90 -8.99 6.37
N VAL A 28 3.53 -8.44 5.21
CA VAL A 28 4.47 -7.88 4.23
C VAL A 28 5.27 -6.72 4.84
N ILE A 29 4.61 -5.79 5.54
CA ILE A 29 5.30 -4.67 6.18
C ILE A 29 6.20 -5.14 7.33
N ASP A 30 5.75 -6.11 8.13
CA ASP A 30 6.56 -6.65 9.21
C ASP A 30 7.79 -7.39 8.67
N ALA A 31 7.63 -8.14 7.57
CA ALA A 31 8.74 -8.75 6.86
C ALA A 31 9.72 -7.71 6.34
N LEU A 32 9.25 -6.63 5.71
CA LEU A 32 10.10 -5.51 5.26
C LEU A 32 10.91 -4.90 6.40
N VAL A 33 10.28 -4.62 7.55
CA VAL A 33 10.93 -4.04 8.73
C VAL A 33 11.96 -4.99 9.34
N SER A 34 11.79 -6.30 9.18
CA SER A 34 12.78 -7.29 9.61
C SER A 34 14.05 -7.32 8.75
N LEU A 35 14.00 -6.79 7.51
CA LEU A 35 15.15 -6.80 6.61
C LEU A 35 16.18 -5.75 7.06
N PRO A 36 17.49 -6.06 7.05
CA PRO A 36 18.53 -5.12 7.45
C PRO A 36 18.51 -3.79 6.69
N ILE A 37 18.09 -3.81 5.41
CA ILE A 37 18.00 -2.63 4.56
C ILE A 37 17.00 -1.58 5.07
N SER A 38 16.01 -1.98 5.87
CA SER A 38 15.03 -1.06 6.45
C SER A 38 15.59 -0.29 7.66
N GLY A 39 16.70 -0.75 8.25
CA GLY A 39 17.20 -0.24 9.52
C GLY A 39 16.22 -0.42 10.69
N GLY A 40 15.26 -1.34 10.58
CA GLY A 40 14.19 -1.53 11.56
C GLY A 40 13.12 -0.42 11.54
N VAL A 41 13.13 0.45 10.53
CA VAL A 41 12.21 1.59 10.44
C VAL A 41 10.97 1.19 9.65
N ARG A 42 9.79 1.35 10.27
CA ARG A 42 8.52 1.21 9.58
C ARG A 42 8.32 2.38 8.60
N PRO A 43 7.97 2.12 7.32
CA PRO A 43 7.72 3.19 6.36
C PRO A 43 6.50 4.02 6.78
N LEU A 44 6.53 5.31 6.45
CA LEU A 44 5.43 6.24 6.75
C LEU A 44 4.14 5.84 6.01
N TYR A 45 4.30 5.38 4.77
CA TYR A 45 3.26 4.86 3.91
C TYR A 45 3.85 3.73 3.06
N ALA A 46 2.97 2.85 2.58
CA ALA A 46 3.29 1.83 1.58
C ALA A 46 1.99 1.47 0.85
N ARG A 47 2.07 1.13 -0.43
CA ARG A 47 0.97 0.43 -1.13
C ARG A 47 1.32 -1.04 -1.25
N VAL A 48 0.39 -1.89 -0.84
CA VAL A 48 0.52 -3.35 -0.92
C VAL A 48 -0.60 -3.84 -1.83
N ASP A 49 -0.22 -4.24 -3.05
CA ASP A 49 -1.17 -4.75 -4.03
C ASP A 49 -1.22 -6.27 -3.91
N LEU A 50 -2.44 -6.79 -3.79
CA LEU A 50 -2.69 -8.21 -3.56
C LEU A 50 -3.53 -8.78 -4.70
N LEU A 51 -3.28 -10.05 -5.02
CA LEU A 51 -4.12 -10.88 -5.86
C LEU A 51 -4.77 -11.99 -5.03
N GLU A 52 -5.96 -12.41 -5.43
CA GLU A 52 -6.56 -13.64 -4.92
C GLU A 52 -5.79 -14.84 -5.51
N GLY A 53 -5.12 -15.59 -4.64
CA GLY A 53 -4.47 -16.85 -4.98
C GLY A 53 -5.40 -18.05 -4.82
N ASP A 54 -4.80 -19.23 -4.91
CA ASP A 54 -5.52 -20.49 -4.73
C ASP A 54 -6.23 -20.52 -3.36
N GLU A 55 -7.46 -21.06 -3.36
CA GLU A 55 -8.31 -21.16 -2.16
C GLU A 55 -8.55 -19.81 -1.43
N GLY A 56 -8.45 -18.69 -2.16
CA GLY A 56 -8.70 -17.34 -1.62
C GLY A 56 -7.56 -16.77 -0.78
N GLN A 57 -6.36 -17.37 -0.81
CA GLN A 57 -5.21 -16.86 -0.08
C GLN A 57 -4.63 -15.62 -0.79
N PRO A 58 -4.49 -14.47 -0.11
CA PRO A 58 -3.93 -13.28 -0.73
C PRO A 58 -2.45 -13.47 -1.07
N LEU A 59 -2.08 -13.18 -2.31
CA LEU A 59 -0.71 -13.19 -2.80
C LEU A 59 -0.23 -11.76 -3.03
N LEU A 60 1.01 -11.46 -2.62
CA LEU A 60 1.63 -10.17 -2.91
C LEU A 60 1.91 -10.06 -4.42
N LEU A 61 1.34 -9.04 -5.05
CA LEU A 61 1.62 -8.66 -6.43
C LEU A 61 2.73 -7.62 -6.48
N GLU A 62 2.56 -6.52 -5.74
CA GLU A 62 3.46 -5.38 -5.75
C GLU A 62 3.56 -4.72 -4.37
N LEU A 63 4.73 -4.17 -4.06
CA LEU A 63 4.99 -3.36 -2.89
C LEU A 63 5.68 -2.06 -3.32
N GLU A 64 4.95 -0.95 -3.27
CA GLU A 64 5.49 0.38 -3.58
C GLU A 64 5.75 1.18 -2.31
N LEU A 65 6.98 1.69 -2.20
CA LEU A 65 7.46 2.43 -1.02
C LEU A 65 7.86 3.88 -1.33
N ALA A 66 8.22 4.18 -2.57
CA ALA A 66 8.78 5.47 -2.95
C ALA A 66 7.70 6.43 -3.48
N GLU A 67 7.06 6.08 -4.61
CA GLU A 67 6.12 6.95 -5.32
C GLU A 67 4.77 6.28 -5.66
N PRO A 68 4.11 5.59 -4.71
CA PRO A 68 2.85 4.92 -4.97
C PRO A 68 1.74 5.89 -5.36
N SER A 69 0.87 5.47 -6.29
CA SER A 69 -0.44 6.11 -6.43
C SER A 69 -1.32 5.72 -5.23
N LEU A 70 -1.58 6.67 -4.33
CA LEU A 70 -2.35 6.45 -3.09
C LEU A 70 -3.88 6.56 -3.25
N PHE A 71 -4.36 6.81 -4.47
CA PHE A 71 -5.78 6.77 -4.82
C PHE A 71 -6.71 7.63 -3.94
N PHE A 72 -6.28 8.85 -3.59
CA PHE A 72 -7.08 9.77 -2.76
C PHE A 72 -8.43 10.15 -3.38
N ALA A 73 -8.58 10.05 -4.71
CA ALA A 73 -9.87 10.27 -5.35
C ALA A 73 -10.90 9.17 -4.99
N GLN A 74 -10.44 7.95 -4.65
CA GLN A 74 -11.27 6.80 -4.28
C GLN A 74 -11.41 6.61 -2.77
N ALA A 75 -10.51 7.20 -1.97
CA ALA A 75 -10.55 7.23 -0.50
C ALA A 75 -10.04 8.58 0.02
N PRO A 76 -10.87 9.66 -0.05
CA PRO A 76 -10.44 11.01 0.34
C PRO A 76 -9.91 11.11 1.77
N GLU A 77 -10.48 10.35 2.70
CA GLU A 77 -10.06 10.31 4.11
C GLU A 77 -8.66 9.73 4.32
N ALA A 78 -8.08 9.06 3.30
CA ALA A 78 -6.70 8.60 3.35
C ALA A 78 -5.70 9.77 3.28
N ALA A 79 -6.08 10.90 2.68
CA ALA A 79 -5.25 12.10 2.64
C ALA A 79 -5.03 12.67 4.06
N ASP A 80 -6.11 12.74 4.85
CA ASP A 80 -6.03 13.21 6.24
C ASP A 80 -5.13 12.31 7.10
N ARG A 81 -5.27 10.98 6.96
CA ARG A 81 -4.39 10.02 7.64
C ARG A 81 -2.92 10.20 7.26
N LEU A 82 -2.63 10.46 5.98
CA LEU A 82 -1.25 10.71 5.55
C LEU A 82 -0.73 12.01 6.15
N ILE A 83 -1.52 13.08 6.16
CA ILE A 83 -1.15 14.37 6.76
C ILE A 83 -0.84 14.20 8.24
N GLU A 84 -1.70 13.51 8.99
CA GLU A 84 -1.48 13.21 10.42
C GLU A 84 -0.18 12.43 10.63
N ALA A 85 0.07 11.40 9.82
CA ALA A 85 1.28 10.60 9.90
C ALA A 85 2.54 11.43 9.60
N VAL A 86 2.49 12.30 8.57
CA VAL A 86 3.59 13.21 8.22
C VAL A 86 3.88 14.15 9.38
N ILE A 87 2.86 14.83 9.92
CA ILE A 87 3.00 15.76 11.05
C ILE A 87 3.63 15.06 12.26
N ALA A 88 3.18 13.83 12.57
CA ALA A 88 3.73 13.05 13.67
C ALA A 88 5.23 12.69 13.48
N ARG A 89 5.72 12.69 12.24
CA ARG A 89 7.12 12.39 11.90
C ARG A 89 7.98 13.64 11.76
N MET A 90 7.37 14.83 11.69
CA MET A 90 8.12 16.07 11.60
C MET A 90 8.90 16.31 12.89
N PRO A 91 10.16 16.76 12.82
CA PRO A 91 10.88 17.19 14.00
C PRO A 91 10.14 18.36 14.64
N GLN A 92 10.01 18.34 15.96
CA GLN A 92 9.51 19.51 16.68
C GLN A 92 10.51 20.65 16.49
N ARG A 93 10.00 21.83 16.15
CA ARG A 93 10.81 23.05 16.13
C ARG A 93 10.71 23.68 17.51
N ASP A 94 11.86 23.94 18.12
CA ASP A 94 11.99 24.81 19.30
C ASP A 94 11.62 26.26 18.94
#